data_AF-A0A6M2DCU2-F1
#
_entry.id   AF-A0A6M2DCU2-F1
#
_cell.length_a   1.000
_cell.length_b   1.000
_cell.length_c   1.000
_cell.angle_alpha   90.00
_cell.angle_beta   90.00
_cell.angle_gamma   90.00
#
_symmetry.space_group_name_H-M   'P 1'
#
loop_
_entity.id
_entity.type
_entity.pdbx_description
1 polymer ?
#
loop_
_entity_poly.entity_id
_entity_poly.type
_entity_poly.pdbx_seq_one_letter_code
_entity_poly.pdbx_strand_id
1 'polypeptide(L)'
;TIILINNYHFNLILTITYIPMSSNGTKINTFVFFDTETTGLPEYEFNRTRITELTMIAAGRDHLMECDKTVLPRVLHKLTLCINPRKLITSTEITGLANDMLEHQRVFDIDTVNLIQLFLSRLPGPICLVAHNGNKFDYPLLQKEIKKLGQKLSEDILCADSLIAFKELHDSYLMPDNLQSPLFNDVKPLDKEIVDDESISADVLDCSKILDNKFNEFKNELNEYVPEDVKNRNETTPKRATSSSYAENNIRAKKERRNGYHMNNSTNAKKCLFVPRTSFKLVDIYKRIFNEDAKDAHNAEGDVLTLIHIAIACKENFFLWCDDNSIPFHLVKSL
;
A
#
# COMPACT_ATOMS: atom_id res chain seq x y z
N THR A 1 -21.71 64.89 9.94
CA THR A 1 -20.90 64.65 11.13
C THR A 1 -21.22 63.29 11.69
N ILE A 2 -20.26 62.37 11.51
CA ILE A 2 -19.98 61.12 12.24
C ILE A 2 -21.10 60.08 12.37
N ILE A 3 -20.89 59.02 11.58
CA ILE A 3 -21.46 57.67 11.64
C ILE A 3 -21.04 57.01 12.96
N LEU A 4 -22.00 56.45 13.70
CA LEU A 4 -21.76 55.47 14.76
C LEU A 4 -22.42 54.15 14.34
N ILE A 5 -21.70 53.36 13.54
CA ILE A 5 -21.99 51.94 13.36
C ILE A 5 -21.27 51.23 14.52
N ASN A 6 -22.05 50.72 15.47
CA ASN A 6 -21.54 49.82 16.49
C ASN A 6 -21.11 48.51 15.81
N ASN A 7 -19.80 48.29 15.73
CA ASN A 7 -19.18 47.03 15.34
C ASN A 7 -19.45 45.98 16.43
N TYR A 8 -20.52 45.21 16.27
CA TYR A 8 -20.62 43.90 16.91
C TYR A 8 -19.80 42.91 16.08
N HIS A 9 -18.58 42.61 16.55
CA HIS A 9 -17.80 41.46 16.10
C HIS A 9 -18.57 40.18 16.48
N PHE A 10 -19.41 39.68 15.57
CA PHE A 10 -19.84 38.29 15.62
C PHE A 10 -18.66 37.43 15.20
N ASN A 11 -17.93 36.89 16.19
CA ASN A 11 -17.14 35.69 15.96
C ASN A 11 -18.10 34.57 15.61
N LEU A 12 -18.27 34.32 14.31
CA LEU A 12 -18.93 33.12 13.81
C LEU A 12 -17.98 31.96 14.11
N ILE A 13 -18.04 31.45 15.34
CA ILE A 13 -17.51 30.12 15.66
C ILE A 13 -18.37 29.18 14.83
N LEU A 14 -17.81 28.71 13.71
CA LEU A 14 -18.35 27.60 12.94
C LEU A 14 -18.26 26.37 13.85
N THR A 15 -19.23 26.27 14.75
CA THR A 15 -19.47 25.04 15.49
C THR A 15 -20.04 24.10 14.44
N ILE A 16 -19.17 23.34 13.80
CA ILE A 16 -19.58 22.16 13.06
C ILE A 16 -20.29 21.32 14.11
N THR A 17 -21.62 21.41 14.14
CA THR A 17 -22.44 20.49 14.90
C THR A 17 -22.11 19.11 14.35
N TYR A 18 -21.34 18.35 15.13
CA TYR A 18 -21.08 16.95 14.89
C TYR A 18 -22.45 16.27 14.85
N ILE A 19 -22.97 16.06 13.64
CA ILE A 19 -24.10 15.16 13.44
C ILE A 19 -23.44 13.78 13.54
N PRO A 20 -23.70 13.01 14.61
CA PRO A 20 -23.14 11.67 14.69
C PRO A 20 -23.63 10.92 13.45
N MET A 21 -22.69 10.49 12.61
CA MET A 21 -23.00 9.58 11.53
C MET A 21 -23.47 8.29 12.21
N SER A 22 -24.77 8.00 12.14
CA SER A 22 -25.30 6.74 12.63
C SER A 22 -25.02 5.66 11.59
N SER A 23 -24.27 4.62 11.95
CA SER A 23 -24.14 3.42 11.12
C SER A 23 -25.48 2.71 11.03
N ASN A 24 -25.87 2.31 9.82
CA ASN A 24 -27.02 1.42 9.60
C ASN A 24 -26.64 -0.06 9.71
N GLY A 25 -25.34 -0.36 9.68
CA GLY A 25 -24.80 -1.71 9.76
C GLY A 25 -24.56 -2.24 11.18
N THR A 26 -23.96 -3.41 11.26
CA THR A 26 -23.70 -4.08 12.54
C THR A 26 -22.56 -3.38 13.26
N LYS A 27 -22.80 -2.91 14.49
CA LYS A 27 -21.74 -2.30 15.32
C LYS A 27 -20.68 -3.35 15.68
N ILE A 28 -19.52 -3.27 15.05
CA ILE A 28 -18.38 -4.17 15.27
C ILE A 28 -17.71 -3.82 16.61
N ASN A 29 -17.48 -4.81 17.46
CA ASN A 29 -16.84 -4.62 18.76
C ASN A 29 -15.33 -4.86 18.72
N THR A 30 -14.86 -5.81 17.90
CA THR A 30 -13.44 -6.11 17.75
C THR A 30 -13.00 -6.10 16.30
N PHE A 31 -11.92 -5.38 16.04
CA PHE A 31 -11.25 -5.37 14.74
C PHE A 31 -10.01 -6.25 14.81
N VAL A 32 -9.86 -7.14 13.84
CA VAL A 32 -8.70 -8.02 13.68
C VAL A 32 -7.99 -7.62 12.40
N PHE A 33 -6.93 -6.85 12.54
CA PHE A 33 -6.11 -6.42 11.43
C PHE A 33 -5.25 -7.59 10.96
N PHE A 34 -5.23 -7.81 9.65
CA PHE A 34 -4.79 -9.05 9.03
C PHE A 34 -3.96 -8.74 7.79
N ASP A 35 -2.83 -9.43 7.67
CA ASP A 35 -1.96 -9.39 6.49
C ASP A 35 -1.27 -10.74 6.28
N THR A 36 -0.90 -11.02 5.03
CA THR A 36 -0.19 -12.23 4.65
C THR A 36 0.98 -11.95 3.71
N GLU A 37 2.16 -12.48 4.07
CA GLU A 37 3.21 -12.68 3.09
C GLU A 37 3.01 -13.99 2.35
N THR A 38 3.42 -14.01 1.09
CA THR A 38 3.12 -15.13 0.18
C THR A 38 4.29 -15.49 -0.71
N THR A 39 4.22 -16.66 -1.37
CA THR A 39 5.23 -17.10 -2.34
C THR A 39 5.42 -16.15 -3.54
N GLY A 40 4.40 -15.35 -3.85
CA GLY A 40 4.33 -14.48 -5.02
C GLY A 40 2.88 -14.14 -5.37
N LEU A 41 2.68 -13.20 -6.29
CA LEU A 41 1.32 -12.71 -6.60
C LEU A 41 0.47 -13.75 -7.36
N PRO A 42 -0.84 -13.87 -7.07
CA PRO A 42 -1.77 -14.77 -7.73
C PRO A 42 -1.71 -14.75 -9.26
N GLU A 43 -1.62 -13.57 -9.85
CA GLU A 43 -1.61 -13.37 -11.30
C GLU A 43 -0.37 -13.97 -11.97
N TYR A 44 0.78 -13.95 -11.31
CA TYR A 44 2.03 -14.51 -11.82
C TYR A 44 2.19 -15.98 -11.48
N GLU A 45 1.44 -16.47 -10.49
CA GLU A 45 1.50 -17.86 -10.04
C GLU A 45 0.29 -18.71 -10.47
N PHE A 46 -0.53 -18.23 -11.41
CA PHE A 46 -1.73 -18.92 -11.90
C PHE A 46 -2.67 -19.34 -10.75
N ASN A 47 -2.91 -18.43 -9.81
CA ASN A 47 -3.65 -18.65 -8.56
C ASN A 47 -3.11 -19.80 -7.70
N ARG A 48 -1.83 -20.19 -7.85
CA ARG A 48 -1.17 -21.19 -7.00
C ARG A 48 -0.37 -20.58 -5.85
N THR A 49 -0.55 -19.30 -5.56
CA THR A 49 -0.01 -18.61 -4.39
C THR A 49 -0.31 -19.36 -3.10
N ARG A 50 0.71 -19.43 -2.23
CA ARG A 50 0.66 -20.02 -0.88
C ARG A 50 1.13 -18.97 0.13
N ILE A 51 0.58 -19.04 1.33
CA ILE A 51 0.96 -18.18 2.46
C ILE A 51 2.33 -18.63 3.01
N THR A 52 3.20 -17.68 3.32
CA THR A 52 4.52 -17.86 3.95
C THR A 52 4.58 -17.23 5.34
N GLU A 53 3.83 -16.16 5.56
CA GLU A 53 3.65 -15.53 6.87
C GLU A 53 2.20 -15.07 7.00
N LEU A 54 1.65 -15.16 8.20
CA LEU A 54 0.31 -14.70 8.52
C LEU A 54 0.34 -13.95 9.84
N THR A 55 -0.17 -12.72 9.85
CA THR A 55 -0.32 -11.93 11.07
C THR A 55 -1.77 -11.51 11.29
N MET A 56 -2.25 -11.65 12.52
CA MET A 56 -3.51 -11.12 13.03
C MET A 56 -3.26 -10.33 14.32
N ILE A 57 -3.62 -9.06 14.32
CA ILE A 57 -3.59 -8.21 15.53
C ILE A 57 -4.99 -7.70 15.81
N ALA A 58 -5.53 -8.06 16.97
CA ALA A 58 -6.88 -7.71 17.37
C ALA A 58 -6.91 -6.65 18.47
N ALA A 59 -7.85 -5.71 18.34
CA ALA A 59 -8.13 -4.67 19.32
C ALA A 59 -9.64 -4.38 19.38
N GLY A 60 -10.12 -4.12 20.59
CA GLY A 60 -11.49 -3.64 20.80
C GLY A 60 -11.68 -2.23 20.23
N ARG A 61 -12.88 -1.93 19.71
CA ARG A 61 -13.24 -0.61 19.18
C ARG A 61 -12.89 0.51 20.13
N ASP A 62 -13.31 0.39 21.39
CA ASP A 62 -13.15 1.45 22.39
C ASP A 62 -11.67 1.78 22.59
N HIS A 63 -10.82 0.75 22.70
CA HIS A 63 -9.38 0.95 22.81
C HIS A 63 -8.75 1.60 21.57
N LEU A 64 -9.21 1.26 20.36
CA LEU A 64 -8.74 1.91 19.12
C LEU A 64 -9.18 3.38 19.03
N MET A 65 -10.38 3.69 19.52
CA MET A 65 -10.94 5.04 19.51
C MET A 65 -10.27 5.97 20.53
N GLU A 66 -9.89 5.44 21.69
CA GLU A 66 -9.19 6.17 22.76
C GLU A 66 -7.74 6.54 22.39
N CYS A 67 -7.10 5.78 21.50
CA CYS A 67 -5.69 5.98 21.14
C CYS A 67 -5.45 7.23 20.28
N ASP A 68 -4.43 8.02 20.61
CA ASP A 68 -3.92 9.04 19.71
C ASP A 68 -3.25 8.43 18.47
N LYS A 69 -3.15 9.20 17.38
CA LYS A 69 -2.75 8.71 16.05
C LYS A 69 -1.45 7.88 16.03
N THR A 70 -0.51 8.20 16.93
CA THR A 70 0.83 7.61 16.97
C THR A 70 0.98 6.48 17.98
N VAL A 71 -0.06 6.17 18.76
CA VAL A 71 0.03 5.24 19.89
C VAL A 71 -0.89 4.05 19.65
N LEU A 72 -0.32 2.84 19.72
CA LEU A 72 -1.10 1.62 19.66
C LEU A 72 -1.84 1.39 20.99
N PRO A 73 -3.02 0.74 20.97
CA PRO A 73 -3.69 0.31 22.19
C PRO A 73 -2.80 -0.56 23.06
N ARG A 74 -2.90 -0.41 24.38
CA ARG A 74 -2.17 -1.29 25.30
C ARG A 74 -2.72 -2.72 25.29
N VAL A 75 -4.03 -2.86 25.09
CA VAL A 75 -4.73 -4.14 25.06
C VAL A 75 -4.83 -4.60 23.61
N LEU A 76 -3.91 -5.49 23.23
CA LEU A 76 -3.85 -6.12 21.92
C LEU A 76 -3.73 -7.64 22.08
N HIS A 77 -4.36 -8.38 21.18
CA HIS A 77 -4.12 -9.80 20.99
C HIS A 77 -3.36 -9.97 19.67
N LYS A 78 -2.26 -10.73 19.66
CA LYS A 78 -1.45 -10.94 18.46
C LYS A 78 -1.28 -12.42 18.17
N LEU A 79 -1.34 -12.76 16.89
CA LEU A 79 -1.01 -14.06 16.35
C LEU A 79 -0.17 -13.85 15.08
N THR A 80 1.08 -14.31 15.11
CA THR A 80 1.99 -14.27 13.95
C THR A 80 2.53 -15.67 13.71
N LEU A 81 2.41 -16.17 12.47
CA LEU A 81 2.81 -17.52 12.09
C LEU A 81 3.66 -17.48 10.81
N CYS A 82 4.89 -17.99 10.90
CA CYS A 82 5.68 -18.37 9.73
C CYS A 82 5.27 -19.76 9.25
N ILE A 83 5.04 -19.92 7.95
CA ILE A 83 4.43 -21.10 7.36
C ILE A 83 5.28 -21.62 6.21
N ASN A 84 5.57 -22.92 6.21
CA ASN A 84 6.22 -23.58 5.08
C ASN A 84 5.25 -23.70 3.90
N PRO A 85 5.48 -23.03 2.75
CA PRO A 85 4.55 -23.04 1.63
C PRO A 85 4.58 -24.35 0.82
N ARG A 86 5.63 -25.18 1.00
CA ARG A 86 5.97 -26.34 0.15
C ARG A 86 5.97 -25.99 -1.35
N LYS A 87 6.44 -24.79 -1.65
CA LYS A 87 6.54 -24.21 -2.98
C LYS A 87 7.70 -23.22 -2.98
N LEU A 88 8.39 -23.07 -4.11
CA LEU A 88 9.41 -22.04 -4.29
C LEU A 88 8.83 -20.65 -3.99
N ILE A 89 9.54 -19.87 -3.19
CA ILE A 89 9.23 -18.46 -2.89
C ILE A 89 9.96 -17.62 -3.93
N THR A 90 9.19 -16.77 -4.63
CA THR A 90 9.69 -15.86 -5.67
C THR A 90 9.69 -14.40 -5.22
N SER A 91 9.08 -14.13 -4.08
CA SER A 91 8.92 -12.80 -3.46
C SER A 91 9.99 -12.48 -2.41
N THR A 92 11.05 -13.28 -2.29
CA THR A 92 12.08 -13.15 -1.23
C THR A 92 12.73 -11.76 -1.19
N GLU A 93 12.92 -11.10 -2.34
CA GLU A 93 13.46 -9.73 -2.39
C GLU A 93 12.57 -8.69 -1.69
N ILE A 94 11.27 -8.98 -1.61
CA ILE A 94 10.27 -8.10 -1.02
C ILE A 94 10.08 -8.48 0.46
N THR A 95 9.78 -9.76 0.73
CA THR A 95 9.36 -10.22 2.06
C THR A 95 10.50 -10.57 3.00
N GLY A 96 11.71 -10.73 2.47
CA GLY A 96 12.85 -11.28 3.21
C GLY A 96 12.72 -12.76 3.59
N LEU A 97 11.64 -13.45 3.19
CA LEU A 97 11.43 -14.87 3.48
C LEU A 97 11.96 -15.75 2.34
N ALA A 98 12.84 -16.67 2.69
CA ALA A 98 13.38 -17.68 1.78
C ALA A 98 12.95 -19.09 2.19
N ASN A 99 13.03 -20.04 1.25
CA ASN A 99 12.53 -21.40 1.47
C ASN A 99 13.29 -22.16 2.57
N ASP A 100 14.59 -21.95 2.68
CA ASP A 100 15.47 -22.52 3.70
C ASP A 100 15.10 -22.02 5.11
N MET A 101 14.76 -20.74 5.27
CA MET A 101 14.29 -20.18 6.54
C MET A 101 13.00 -20.84 7.04
N LEU A 102 12.13 -21.23 6.11
CA LEU A 102 10.80 -21.79 6.41
C LEU A 102 10.77 -23.32 6.35
N GLU A 103 11.87 -24.00 6.01
CA GLU A 103 11.86 -25.43 5.71
C GLU A 103 11.43 -26.30 6.90
N HIS A 104 11.77 -25.86 8.11
CA HIS A 104 11.44 -26.53 9.37
C HIS A 104 10.13 -26.04 10.01
N GLN A 105 9.50 -25.01 9.44
CA GLN A 105 8.18 -24.56 9.90
C GLN A 105 7.08 -25.51 9.47
N ARG A 106 5.95 -25.45 10.18
CA ARG A 106 4.76 -26.21 9.80
C ARG A 106 4.11 -25.62 8.56
N VAL A 107 3.41 -26.46 7.81
CA VAL A 107 2.61 -26.04 6.65
C VAL A 107 1.28 -25.47 7.10
N PHE A 108 0.59 -24.75 6.23
CA PHE A 108 -0.82 -24.40 6.48
C PHE A 108 -1.67 -25.69 6.52
N ASP A 109 -2.13 -26.04 7.71
CA ASP A 109 -2.85 -27.29 8.02
C ASP A 109 -4.09 -27.06 8.89
N ILE A 110 -4.74 -28.14 9.32
CA ILE A 110 -5.96 -28.09 10.13
C ILE A 110 -5.68 -27.40 11.48
N ASP A 111 -4.51 -27.61 12.07
CA ASP A 111 -4.14 -26.99 13.34
C ASP A 111 -3.95 -25.48 13.18
N THR A 112 -3.45 -25.02 12.03
CA THR A 112 -3.41 -23.60 11.68
C THR A 112 -4.82 -22.98 11.68
N VAL A 113 -5.81 -23.66 11.07
CA VAL A 113 -7.20 -23.19 11.05
C VAL A 113 -7.82 -23.21 12.45
N ASN A 114 -7.57 -24.27 13.23
CA ASN A 114 -8.03 -24.37 14.62
C ASN A 114 -7.45 -23.23 15.47
N LEU A 115 -6.18 -22.90 15.27
CA LEU A 115 -5.51 -21.83 15.99
C LEU A 115 -6.15 -20.47 15.68
N ILE A 116 -6.41 -20.17 14.41
CA ILE A 116 -7.15 -18.96 13.98
C ILE A 116 -8.55 -18.94 14.62
N GLN A 117 -9.30 -20.03 14.52
CA GLN A 117 -10.66 -20.13 15.07
C GLN A 117 -10.67 -19.92 16.59
N LEU A 118 -9.72 -20.53 17.31
CA LEU A 118 -9.58 -20.36 18.75
C LEU A 118 -9.20 -18.92 19.09
N PHE A 119 -8.23 -18.32 18.38
CA PHE A 119 -7.85 -16.92 18.55
C PHE A 119 -9.07 -15.99 18.42
N LEU A 120 -9.84 -16.13 17.34
CA LEU A 120 -11.04 -15.32 17.10
C LEU A 120 -12.11 -15.56 18.18
N SER A 121 -12.34 -16.80 18.61
CA SER A 121 -13.36 -17.13 19.61
C SER A 121 -13.13 -16.51 21.00
N ARG A 122 -11.91 -16.04 21.28
CA ARG A 122 -11.55 -15.36 22.54
C ARG A 122 -11.87 -13.87 22.52
N LEU A 123 -12.21 -13.30 21.37
CA LEU A 123 -12.43 -11.88 21.17
C LEU A 123 -13.91 -11.52 21.38
N PRO A 124 -14.21 -10.33 21.93
CA PRO A 124 -15.59 -9.84 22.00
C PRO A 124 -16.19 -9.62 20.60
N GLY A 125 -17.26 -10.35 20.26
CA GLY A 125 -17.99 -10.14 19.01
C GLY A 125 -18.93 -8.92 19.05
N PRO A 126 -19.39 -8.40 17.89
CA PRO A 126 -19.08 -8.86 16.52
C PRO A 126 -17.62 -8.58 16.12
N ILE A 127 -17.02 -9.50 15.35
CA ILE A 127 -15.61 -9.47 14.93
C ILE A 127 -15.52 -9.15 13.45
N CYS A 128 -14.63 -8.21 13.07
CA CYS A 128 -14.35 -7.90 11.68
C CYS A 128 -12.86 -8.03 11.36
N LEU A 129 -12.53 -8.84 10.36
CA LEU A 129 -11.20 -8.88 9.77
C LEU A 129 -10.98 -7.62 8.91
N VAL A 130 -9.82 -7.01 9.02
CA VAL A 130 -9.45 -5.81 8.25
C VAL A 130 -8.09 -6.04 7.60
N ALA A 131 -8.07 -6.09 6.27
CA ALA A 131 -6.87 -6.20 5.45
C ALA A 131 -6.87 -5.10 4.38
N HIS A 132 -5.69 -4.77 3.88
CA HIS A 132 -5.53 -3.75 2.85
C HIS A 132 -5.50 -4.39 1.47
N ASN A 133 -6.49 -4.07 0.62
CA ASN A 133 -6.76 -4.81 -0.63
C ASN A 133 -7.18 -6.28 -0.39
N GLY A 134 -7.71 -6.57 0.81
CA GLY A 134 -8.07 -7.91 1.25
C GLY A 134 -9.07 -8.61 0.34
N ASN A 135 -10.02 -7.88 -0.29
CA ASN A 135 -11.03 -8.47 -1.17
C ASN A 135 -10.41 -9.11 -2.42
N LYS A 136 -9.23 -8.65 -2.84
CA LYS A 136 -8.53 -9.14 -4.04
C LYS A 136 -7.33 -10.01 -3.72
N PHE A 137 -6.95 -10.14 -2.45
CA PHE A 137 -5.71 -10.80 -2.06
C PHE A 137 -5.90 -11.70 -0.83
N ASP A 138 -5.83 -11.12 0.37
CA ASP A 138 -5.72 -11.88 1.62
C ASP A 138 -6.95 -12.76 1.89
N TYR A 139 -8.16 -12.23 1.69
CA TYR A 139 -9.39 -12.97 1.99
C TYR A 139 -9.61 -14.15 1.03
N PRO A 140 -9.54 -13.97 -0.32
CA PRO A 140 -9.60 -15.10 -1.24
C PRO A 140 -8.52 -16.15 -1.01
N LEU A 141 -7.29 -15.73 -0.66
CA LEU A 141 -6.17 -16.64 -0.41
C LEU A 141 -6.38 -17.46 0.87
N LEU A 142 -6.76 -16.81 1.97
CA LEU A 142 -7.07 -17.49 3.23
C LEU A 142 -8.26 -18.46 3.05
N GLN A 143 -9.32 -18.02 2.37
CA GLN A 143 -10.45 -18.89 2.01
C GLN A 143 -10.01 -20.13 1.22
N LYS A 144 -9.11 -19.96 0.25
CA LYS A 144 -8.57 -21.06 -0.55
C LYS A 144 -7.81 -22.07 0.31
N GLU A 145 -6.92 -21.63 1.21
CA GLU A 145 -6.18 -22.55 2.09
C GLU A 145 -7.11 -23.29 3.06
N ILE A 146 -8.10 -22.59 3.66
CA ILE A 146 -9.09 -23.20 4.56
C ILE A 146 -9.96 -24.23 3.82
N LYS A 147 -10.51 -23.87 2.65
CA LYS A 147 -11.37 -24.76 1.85
C LYS A 147 -10.62 -25.98 1.33
N LYS A 148 -9.34 -25.84 0.99
CA LYS A 148 -8.48 -26.97 0.59
C LYS A 148 -8.41 -28.05 1.67
N LEU A 149 -8.54 -27.67 2.94
CA LEU A 149 -8.53 -28.57 4.09
C LEU A 149 -9.93 -29.06 4.49
N GLY A 150 -10.98 -28.68 3.75
CA GLY A 150 -12.37 -29.00 4.10
C GLY A 150 -12.84 -28.34 5.39
N GLN A 151 -12.14 -27.28 5.85
CA GLN A 151 -12.48 -26.54 7.06
C GLN A 151 -13.29 -25.28 6.72
N LYS A 152 -13.82 -24.62 7.75
CA LYS A 152 -14.40 -23.29 7.68
C LYS A 152 -14.14 -22.52 8.97
N LEU A 153 -14.06 -21.19 8.89
CA LEU A 153 -14.19 -20.33 10.06
C LEU A 153 -15.67 -20.13 10.39
N SER A 154 -15.94 -19.61 11.58
CA SER A 154 -17.28 -19.24 12.01
C SER A 154 -17.94 -18.24 11.04
N GLU A 155 -19.25 -18.41 10.82
CA GLU A 155 -20.02 -17.66 9.81
C GLU A 155 -20.34 -16.23 10.26
N ASP A 156 -20.18 -15.92 11.55
CA ASP A 156 -20.35 -14.61 12.16
C ASP A 156 -19.13 -13.69 12.01
N ILE A 157 -18.01 -14.22 11.49
CA ILE A 157 -16.82 -13.41 11.22
C ILE A 157 -17.06 -12.53 10.01
N LEU A 158 -16.98 -11.22 10.21
CA LEU A 158 -17.09 -10.20 9.17
C LEU A 158 -15.71 -9.89 8.58
N CYS A 159 -15.66 -9.27 7.41
CA CYS A 159 -14.45 -8.69 6.84
C CYS A 159 -14.74 -7.39 6.10
N ALA A 160 -13.78 -6.45 6.14
CA ALA A 160 -13.85 -5.15 5.48
C ALA A 160 -12.52 -4.84 4.77
N ASP A 161 -12.55 -4.26 3.58
CA ASP A 161 -11.35 -3.92 2.81
C ASP A 161 -10.96 -2.46 3.03
N SER A 162 -9.84 -2.25 3.72
CA SER A 162 -9.38 -0.91 4.07
C SER A 162 -8.95 -0.08 2.84
N LEU A 163 -8.57 -0.70 1.72
CA LEU A 163 -8.25 0.04 0.50
C LEU A 163 -9.48 0.77 -0.04
N ILE A 164 -10.65 0.14 0.05
CA ILE A 164 -11.93 0.75 -0.38
C ILE A 164 -12.31 1.83 0.62
N ALA A 165 -12.27 1.52 1.92
CA ALA A 165 -12.55 2.46 2.99
C ALA A 165 -11.73 3.76 2.84
N PHE A 166 -10.41 3.64 2.69
CA PHE A 166 -9.53 4.80 2.61
C PHE A 166 -9.77 5.65 1.37
N LYS A 167 -10.16 5.04 0.24
CA LYS A 167 -10.54 5.79 -0.97
C LYS A 167 -11.81 6.59 -0.74
N GLU A 168 -12.86 5.96 -0.24
CA GLU A 168 -14.15 6.63 -0.03
C GLU A 168 -14.06 7.73 1.03
N LEU A 169 -13.31 7.48 2.10
CA LEU A 169 -13.05 8.47 3.14
C LEU A 169 -12.17 9.62 2.62
N HIS A 170 -11.18 9.36 1.76
CA HIS A 170 -10.38 10.41 1.13
C HIS A 170 -11.25 11.28 0.21
N ASP A 171 -12.04 10.65 -0.67
CA ASP A 171 -12.94 11.33 -1.61
C ASP A 171 -14.02 12.14 -0.87
N SER A 172 -14.40 11.71 0.35
CA SER A 172 -15.34 12.40 1.22
C SER A 172 -14.70 13.44 2.15
N TYR A 173 -13.39 13.69 2.03
CA TYR A 173 -12.61 14.59 2.89
C TYR A 173 -12.60 14.23 4.39
N LEU A 174 -12.83 12.96 4.70
CA LEU A 174 -12.88 12.39 6.06
C LEU A 174 -11.56 11.73 6.50
N MET A 175 -10.60 11.61 5.59
CA MET A 175 -9.22 11.24 5.89
C MET A 175 -8.42 12.42 6.48
N PRO A 176 -7.53 12.17 7.45
CA PRO A 176 -6.66 13.21 8.01
C PRO A 176 -5.55 13.69 7.04
N ASP A 177 -5.36 13.02 5.89
CA ASP A 177 -4.37 13.41 4.88
C ASP A 177 -4.72 14.70 4.13
N ASN A 178 -5.98 15.15 4.20
CA ASN A 178 -6.47 16.36 3.54
C ASN A 178 -6.12 17.67 4.29
N LEU A 179 -5.70 17.58 5.56
CA LEU A 179 -5.36 18.74 6.40
C LEU A 179 -4.03 19.42 6.02
N GLN A 180 -3.30 18.89 5.05
CA GLN A 180 -2.05 19.46 4.52
C GLN A 180 -2.17 20.02 3.09
N SER A 181 -3.38 20.14 2.54
CA SER A 181 -3.54 20.80 1.24
C SER A 181 -3.35 22.32 1.38
N PRO A 182 -2.45 22.96 0.59
CA PRO A 182 -2.15 24.40 0.69
C PRO A 182 -3.24 25.25 0.00
N LEU A 183 -4.50 25.01 0.31
CA LEU A 183 -5.64 25.73 -0.28
C LEU A 183 -6.18 26.84 0.64
N PHE A 184 -5.33 27.55 1.38
CA PHE A 184 -5.72 28.76 2.13
C PHE A 184 -4.61 29.83 2.23
N ASN A 185 -3.70 29.93 1.24
CA ASN A 185 -2.66 30.97 1.23
C ASN A 185 -2.93 32.14 0.25
N ASP A 186 -4.08 32.19 -0.42
CA ASP A 186 -4.44 33.32 -1.30
C ASP A 186 -5.14 34.47 -0.54
N VAL A 187 -4.64 34.84 0.64
CA VAL A 187 -4.90 36.16 1.22
C VAL A 187 -3.57 36.91 1.22
N LYS A 188 -3.39 37.77 0.21
CA LYS A 188 -2.28 38.73 0.17
C LYS A 188 -2.29 39.58 1.44
N PRO A 189 -1.23 39.57 2.26
CA PRO A 189 -1.08 40.58 3.31
C PRO A 189 -0.87 41.94 2.65
N LEU A 190 -1.60 42.95 3.14
CA LEU A 190 -1.32 44.36 2.84
C LEU A 190 0.04 44.72 3.47
N ASP A 191 0.94 45.25 2.64
CA ASP A 191 2.30 45.62 3.01
C ASP A 191 2.32 46.56 4.24
N LYS A 192 3.09 46.19 5.26
CA LYS A 192 3.55 47.10 6.32
C LYS A 192 5.07 47.19 6.27
N GLU A 193 5.51 48.42 6.49
CA GLU A 193 6.79 49.01 6.19
C GLU A 193 8.01 48.31 6.79
N ILE A 194 9.10 48.44 6.02
CA ILE A 194 10.49 48.08 6.30
C ILE A 194 11.00 48.87 7.50
N VAL A 195 11.61 48.19 8.47
CA VAL A 195 12.73 48.71 9.25
C VAL A 195 13.74 47.58 9.48
N ASP A 196 14.93 47.79 8.95
CA ASP A 196 16.16 47.02 9.13
C ASP A 196 16.61 47.05 10.60
N ASP A 197 17.14 45.95 11.15
CA ASP A 197 18.58 45.86 11.45
C ASP A 197 19.01 44.46 11.93
N GLU A 198 20.28 44.19 11.69
CA GLU A 198 21.02 42.93 11.65
C GLU A 198 21.18 42.19 12.99
N SER A 199 21.20 40.85 12.93
CA SER A 199 22.45 40.05 13.01
C SER A 199 22.23 38.65 13.60
N ILE A 200 22.79 37.63 12.92
CA ILE A 200 23.60 36.50 13.45
C ILE A 200 23.40 35.19 12.66
N SER A 201 24.56 34.60 12.33
CA SER A 201 24.91 33.25 11.89
C SER A 201 24.63 32.81 10.45
N ALA A 202 25.66 32.95 9.61
CA ALA A 202 25.92 32.05 8.50
C ALA A 202 26.68 30.83 9.02
N ASP A 203 26.12 29.63 8.80
CA ASP A 203 26.84 28.41 8.37
C ASP A 203 25.82 27.24 8.33
N VAL A 204 25.12 27.11 7.20
CA VAL A 204 24.37 25.90 6.84
C VAL A 204 25.14 25.20 5.73
N LEU A 205 25.68 24.04 6.07
CA LEU A 205 26.37 23.14 5.15
C LEU A 205 25.35 22.43 4.25
N ASP A 206 25.47 22.71 2.95
CA ASP A 206 24.73 22.12 1.84
C ASP A 206 24.95 20.60 1.73
N CYS A 207 23.94 19.81 2.07
CA CYS A 207 23.98 18.34 1.96
C CYS A 207 23.60 17.79 0.57
N SER A 208 23.49 18.65 -0.46
CA SER A 208 23.12 18.20 -1.82
C SER A 208 24.27 17.59 -2.64
N LYS A 209 25.51 17.52 -2.12
CA LYS A 209 26.69 17.04 -2.87
C LYS A 209 27.19 15.64 -2.52
N ILE A 210 26.54 14.91 -1.62
CA ILE A 210 27.01 13.58 -1.19
C ILE A 210 26.40 12.42 -2.00
N LEU A 211 25.26 12.61 -2.67
CA LEU A 211 24.57 11.50 -3.35
C LEU A 211 25.10 11.18 -4.76
N ASP A 212 25.73 12.12 -5.46
CA ASP A 212 26.12 11.92 -6.86
C ASP A 212 27.43 11.15 -7.04
N ASN A 213 28.29 11.11 -6.03
CA ASN A 213 29.60 10.43 -6.14
C ASN A 213 29.53 8.92 -5.89
N LYS A 214 28.52 8.41 -5.17
CA LYS A 214 28.40 6.96 -4.89
C LYS A 214 27.78 6.14 -6.03
N PHE A 215 27.02 6.77 -6.93
CA PHE A 215 26.35 6.06 -8.03
C PHE A 215 27.28 5.82 -9.23
N ASN A 216 28.34 6.62 -9.38
CA ASN A 216 29.31 6.47 -10.47
C ASN A 216 30.43 5.47 -10.15
N GLU A 217 30.68 5.18 -8.86
CA GLU A 217 31.69 4.20 -8.43
C GLU A 217 31.23 2.75 -8.70
N PHE A 218 29.94 2.47 -8.56
CA PHE A 218 29.37 1.12 -8.73
C PHE A 218 29.29 0.63 -10.19
N LYS A 219 29.40 1.53 -11.18
CA LYS A 219 29.41 1.16 -12.61
C LYS A 219 30.78 0.73 -13.13
N ASN A 220 31.86 1.11 -12.43
CA ASN A 220 33.23 0.82 -12.87
C ASN A 220 33.74 -0.55 -12.40
N GLU A 221 33.08 -1.22 -11.44
CA GLU A 221 33.47 -2.55 -10.96
C GLU A 221 32.86 -3.74 -11.72
N LEU A 222 32.00 -3.50 -12.73
CA LEU A 222 31.37 -4.57 -13.52
C LEU A 222 32.08 -4.85 -14.87
N ASN A 223 33.25 -4.27 -15.11
CA ASN A 223 33.93 -4.33 -16.41
C ASN A 223 35.38 -4.84 -16.38
N GLU A 224 35.77 -5.61 -15.35
CA GLU A 224 37.11 -6.21 -15.32
C GLU A 224 37.07 -7.70 -14.90
N TYR A 225 36.61 -8.55 -15.81
CA TYR A 225 37.03 -9.95 -15.86
C TYR A 225 37.00 -10.45 -17.30
N VAL A 226 38.17 -10.42 -17.96
CA VAL A 226 38.41 -11.11 -19.23
C VAL A 226 39.54 -12.11 -18.99
N PRO A 227 39.28 -13.43 -19.08
CA PRO A 227 40.33 -14.39 -19.37
C PRO A 227 40.37 -14.67 -20.87
N GLU A 228 41.51 -14.33 -21.48
CA GLU A 228 41.91 -14.83 -22.79
C GLU A 228 42.15 -16.35 -22.74
N ASP A 229 41.84 -17.00 -23.87
CA ASP A 229 42.25 -18.35 -24.27
C ASP A 229 41.54 -19.59 -23.70
N VAL A 230 40.32 -19.89 -24.18
CA VAL A 230 39.95 -21.29 -24.48
C VAL A 230 39.10 -21.42 -25.77
N LYS A 231 39.80 -21.73 -26.86
CA LYS A 231 39.44 -22.64 -27.96
C LYS A 231 38.17 -22.38 -28.79
N ASN A 232 38.44 -21.99 -30.04
CA ASN A 232 37.84 -22.53 -31.26
C ASN A 232 37.11 -23.88 -31.08
N ARG A 233 35.82 -23.93 -31.47
CA ARG A 233 35.21 -25.03 -32.24
C ARG A 233 33.75 -24.70 -32.60
N ASN A 234 33.57 -24.49 -33.91
CA ASN A 234 32.50 -24.98 -34.78
C ASN A 234 31.06 -25.04 -34.25
N GLU A 235 30.21 -24.13 -34.73
CA GLU A 235 28.81 -24.45 -34.99
C GLU A 235 28.37 -23.97 -36.38
N THR A 236 28.57 -24.86 -37.35
CA THR A 236 27.93 -24.85 -38.65
C THR A 236 26.42 -25.05 -38.50
N THR A 237 25.61 -24.11 -39.00
CA THR A 237 24.19 -24.37 -39.31
C THR A 237 23.92 -23.96 -40.77
N PRO A 238 23.26 -24.82 -41.58
CA PRO A 238 23.43 -24.83 -43.03
C PRO A 238 22.49 -23.85 -43.76
N LYS A 239 22.98 -23.31 -44.88
CA LYS A 239 22.16 -22.63 -45.90
C LYS A 239 21.30 -23.66 -46.62
N ARG A 240 19.97 -23.56 -46.55
CA ARG A 240 19.07 -24.33 -47.42
C ARG A 240 18.45 -23.44 -48.50
N ALA A 241 18.49 -23.98 -49.71
CA ALA A 241 18.09 -23.38 -50.96
C ALA A 241 16.57 -23.16 -51.09
N THR A 242 16.26 -22.16 -51.90
CA THR A 242 14.97 -21.76 -52.46
C THR A 242 14.22 -22.91 -53.14
N SER A 243 12.91 -23.03 -52.87
CA SER A 243 11.94 -23.41 -53.91
C SER A 243 10.52 -22.95 -53.56
N SER A 244 9.96 -22.19 -54.51
CA SER A 244 8.57 -22.17 -54.96
C SER A 244 7.42 -21.70 -54.06
N SER A 245 6.73 -20.70 -54.63
CA SER A 245 5.33 -20.28 -54.48
C SER A 245 4.87 -19.79 -53.11
N TYR A 246 4.62 -18.48 -53.06
CA TYR A 246 3.70 -17.69 -52.21
C TYR A 246 4.31 -16.31 -51.86
N ALA A 247 5.01 -15.69 -52.82
CA ALA A 247 4.79 -14.28 -53.12
C ALA A 247 3.71 -14.29 -54.22
N GLU A 248 2.61 -13.57 -54.11
CA GLU A 248 2.53 -12.12 -54.20
C GLU A 248 1.17 -11.72 -53.59
N ASN A 249 1.13 -10.67 -52.76
CA ASN A 249 0.03 -9.68 -52.76
C ASN A 249 0.05 -8.61 -51.66
N ASN A 250 1.09 -8.42 -50.83
CA ASN A 250 1.04 -7.36 -49.81
C ASN A 250 2.32 -6.52 -49.63
N ILE A 251 2.98 -6.14 -50.72
CA ILE A 251 4.06 -5.13 -50.69
C ILE A 251 3.78 -4.03 -51.71
N ARG A 252 2.74 -3.21 -51.46
CA ARG A 252 2.56 -1.94 -52.19
C ARG A 252 2.11 -0.76 -51.32
N ALA A 253 2.37 -0.80 -50.01
CA ALA A 253 1.95 0.30 -49.12
C ALA A 253 2.99 0.70 -48.05
N LYS A 254 4.30 0.55 -48.32
CA LYS A 254 5.32 0.95 -47.33
C LYS A 254 6.65 1.42 -47.89
N LYS A 255 6.61 2.23 -48.96
CA LYS A 255 7.82 2.87 -49.48
C LYS A 255 7.51 4.27 -49.96
N GLU A 256 7.35 5.18 -49.01
CA GLU A 256 7.67 6.59 -49.22
C GLU A 256 7.84 7.27 -47.85
N ARG A 257 8.92 8.04 -47.73
CA ARG A 257 9.29 8.94 -46.62
C ARG A 257 10.06 8.33 -45.43
N ARG A 258 11.27 7.85 -45.72
CA ARG A 258 12.44 8.10 -44.86
C ARG A 258 13.34 9.11 -45.56
N ASN A 259 13.39 10.33 -45.00
CA ASN A 259 14.44 11.35 -45.05
C ASN A 259 14.01 12.30 -43.90
N GLY A 260 14.65 12.39 -42.75
CA GLY A 260 16.07 12.59 -42.54
C GLY A 260 16.30 14.06 -42.20
N TYR A 261 15.85 14.50 -41.02
CA TYR A 261 16.33 15.71 -40.34
C TYR A 261 16.26 15.48 -38.82
N HIS A 262 17.44 15.42 -38.21
CA HIS A 262 17.64 15.59 -36.78
C HIS A 262 17.26 17.02 -36.40
N MET A 263 16.33 17.19 -35.46
CA MET A 263 16.33 18.38 -34.61
C MET A 263 15.80 18.01 -33.21
N ASN A 264 16.62 18.35 -32.23
CA ASN A 264 16.36 18.26 -30.80
C ASN A 264 15.15 19.12 -30.39
N ASN A 265 14.64 18.84 -29.19
CA ASN A 265 13.62 19.55 -28.41
C ASN A 265 12.21 18.93 -28.49
N SER A 266 12.01 17.78 -27.85
CA SER A 266 10.69 17.47 -27.31
C SER A 266 10.50 18.31 -26.05
N THR A 267 9.70 19.35 -26.22
CA THR A 267 9.36 20.35 -25.22
C THR A 267 8.77 19.72 -23.96
N ASN A 268 9.11 20.32 -22.81
CA ASN A 268 8.52 20.08 -21.49
C ASN A 268 6.99 20.34 -21.40
N ALA A 269 6.28 20.43 -22.53
CA ALA A 269 4.88 20.83 -22.63
C ALA A 269 3.87 19.69 -22.45
N LYS A 270 4.31 18.44 -22.17
CA LYS A 270 3.41 17.31 -21.84
C LYS A 270 3.30 17.02 -20.35
N LYS A 271 4.02 17.74 -19.48
CA LYS A 271 3.98 17.54 -18.02
C LYS A 271 2.79 18.20 -17.32
N CYS A 272 1.97 19.00 -18.00
CA CYS A 272 0.92 19.82 -17.35
C CYS A 272 -0.53 19.34 -17.57
N LEU A 273 -0.78 18.07 -17.92
CA LEU A 273 -2.14 17.53 -18.10
C LEU A 273 -2.49 16.34 -17.20
N PHE A 274 -1.54 15.85 -16.40
CA PHE A 274 -1.81 14.78 -15.44
C PHE A 274 -1.72 15.34 -14.04
N VAL A 275 -2.87 15.62 -13.43
CA VAL A 275 -2.95 15.66 -11.97
C VAL A 275 -2.49 14.27 -11.50
N PRO A 276 -1.39 14.15 -10.73
CA PRO A 276 -0.96 12.86 -10.22
C PRO A 276 -2.11 12.24 -9.44
N ARG A 277 -2.53 11.02 -9.80
CA ARG A 277 -3.55 10.31 -9.01
C ARG A 277 -2.98 10.00 -7.64
N THR A 278 -3.76 10.25 -6.60
CA THR A 278 -3.42 9.87 -5.22
C THR A 278 -3.19 8.35 -5.15
N SER A 279 -2.02 7.94 -4.67
CA SER A 279 -1.73 6.53 -4.44
C SER A 279 -2.43 6.06 -3.15
N PHE A 280 -2.99 4.87 -3.18
CA PHE A 280 -3.59 4.23 -2.01
C PHE A 280 -2.86 2.95 -1.63
N LYS A 281 -1.56 2.84 -1.95
CA LYS A 281 -0.74 1.81 -1.30
C LYS A 281 -0.62 2.14 0.18
N LEU A 282 -0.56 1.11 1.02
CA LEU A 282 -0.53 1.26 2.47
C LEU A 282 0.57 2.24 2.93
N VAL A 283 1.80 2.05 2.45
CA VAL A 283 2.96 2.92 2.74
C VAL A 283 2.76 4.37 2.30
N ASP A 284 2.07 4.60 1.17
CA ASP A 284 1.83 5.95 0.65
C ASP A 284 0.75 6.67 1.47
N ILE A 285 -0.25 5.94 1.97
CA ILE A 285 -1.27 6.48 2.87
C ILE A 285 -0.63 6.84 4.21
N TYR A 286 0.16 5.92 4.78
CA TYR A 286 0.88 6.16 6.02
C TYR A 286 1.76 7.42 5.92
N LYS A 287 2.56 7.51 4.85
CA LYS A 287 3.44 8.66 4.61
C LYS A 287 2.69 9.98 4.51
N ARG A 288 1.51 10.00 3.87
CA ARG A 288 0.70 11.23 3.80
C ARG A 288 0.13 11.65 5.16
N ILE A 289 -0.26 10.70 6.00
CA ILE A 289 -0.90 10.99 7.29
C ILE A 289 0.13 11.41 8.35
N PHE A 290 1.29 10.73 8.37
CA PHE A 290 2.28 10.86 9.45
C PHE A 290 3.54 11.63 9.02
N ASN A 291 3.73 11.89 7.73
CA ASN A 291 4.95 12.50 7.16
C ASN A 291 6.24 11.72 7.53
N GLU A 292 6.11 10.40 7.69
CA GLU A 292 7.18 9.46 8.03
C GLU A 292 7.05 8.23 7.13
N ASP A 293 8.16 7.52 6.89
CA ASP A 293 8.11 6.25 6.19
C ASP A 293 7.61 5.14 7.13
N ALA A 294 6.80 4.23 6.59
CA ALA A 294 6.34 3.06 7.34
C ALA A 294 7.54 2.18 7.73
N LYS A 295 7.51 1.64 8.94
CA LYS A 295 8.54 0.73 9.45
C LYS A 295 8.21 -0.69 9.03
N ASP A 296 9.26 -1.47 8.77
CA ASP A 296 9.17 -2.91 8.50
C ASP A 296 8.14 -3.24 7.40
N ALA A 297 8.07 -2.43 6.34
CA ALA A 297 7.21 -2.71 5.19
C ALA A 297 7.61 -4.06 4.56
N HIS A 298 6.62 -4.81 4.07
CA HIS A 298 6.81 -6.18 3.56
C HIS A 298 7.20 -7.20 4.63
N ASN A 299 6.83 -6.92 5.88
CA ASN A 299 6.70 -7.88 6.94
C ASN A 299 5.22 -7.90 7.37
N ALA A 300 4.62 -9.09 7.54
CA ALA A 300 3.19 -9.17 7.82
C ALA A 300 2.80 -8.44 9.12
N GLU A 301 3.64 -8.47 10.17
CA GLU A 301 3.37 -7.70 11.40
C GLU A 301 3.57 -6.20 11.17
N GLY A 302 4.63 -5.78 10.49
CA GLY A 302 4.89 -4.38 10.15
C GLY A 302 3.75 -3.73 9.35
N ASP A 303 3.24 -4.43 8.34
CA ASP A 303 2.14 -3.96 7.51
C ASP A 303 0.82 -3.92 8.30
N VAL A 304 0.54 -4.92 9.15
CA VAL A 304 -0.61 -4.86 10.07
C VAL A 304 -0.53 -3.67 11.03
N LEU A 305 0.64 -3.41 11.61
CA LEU A 305 0.83 -2.27 12.53
C LEU A 305 0.63 -0.94 11.80
N THR A 306 1.17 -0.82 10.59
CA THR A 306 0.97 0.35 9.70
C THR A 306 -0.53 0.57 9.43
N LEU A 307 -1.27 -0.50 9.14
CA LEU A 307 -2.70 -0.44 8.92
C LEU A 307 -3.48 -0.02 10.17
N ILE A 308 -3.11 -0.51 11.35
CA ILE A 308 -3.71 -0.10 12.63
C ILE A 308 -3.50 1.40 12.85
N HIS A 309 -2.30 1.92 12.63
CA HIS A 309 -2.01 3.35 12.79
C HIS A 309 -2.88 4.21 11.88
N ILE A 310 -3.03 3.82 10.62
CA ILE A 310 -3.91 4.54 9.68
C ILE A 310 -5.36 4.49 10.18
N ALA A 311 -5.86 3.32 10.58
CA ALA A 311 -7.23 3.18 11.10
C ALA A 311 -7.48 4.08 12.33
N ILE A 312 -6.56 4.08 13.31
CA ILE A 312 -6.62 4.96 14.49
C ILE A 312 -6.61 6.43 14.08
N ALA A 313 -5.78 6.82 13.10
CA ALA A 313 -5.72 8.20 12.64
C ALA A 313 -7.03 8.69 12.01
N CYS A 314 -7.82 7.77 11.46
CA CYS A 314 -9.12 8.05 10.83
C CYS A 314 -10.28 8.04 11.82
N LYS A 315 -10.05 7.54 13.04
CA LYS A 315 -11.01 7.56 14.16
C LYS A 315 -12.36 6.99 13.75
N GLU A 316 -13.45 7.64 14.17
CA GLU A 316 -14.82 7.16 14.06
C GLU A 316 -15.22 6.89 12.60
N ASN A 317 -14.74 7.71 11.67
CA ASN A 317 -15.08 7.61 10.24
C ASN A 317 -14.73 6.23 9.66
N PHE A 318 -13.58 5.67 10.04
CA PHE A 318 -13.17 4.35 9.56
C PHE A 318 -14.03 3.23 10.16
N PHE A 319 -14.28 3.27 11.46
CA PHE A 319 -15.02 2.19 12.12
C PHE A 319 -16.50 2.19 11.77
N LEU A 320 -17.12 3.36 11.58
CA LEU A 320 -18.48 3.48 11.06
C LEU A 320 -18.57 2.97 9.62
N TRP A 321 -17.58 3.30 8.79
CA TRP A 321 -17.52 2.76 7.43
C TRP A 321 -17.48 1.22 7.45
N CYS A 322 -16.69 0.62 8.35
CA CYS A 322 -16.66 -0.84 8.50
C CYS A 322 -18.00 -1.41 8.98
N ASP A 323 -18.70 -0.73 9.88
CA ASP A 323 -20.02 -1.17 10.35
C ASP A 323 -20.99 -1.32 9.18
N ASP A 324 -20.99 -0.33 8.27
CA ASP A 324 -21.90 -0.26 7.13
C ASP A 324 -21.50 -1.13 5.93
N ASN A 325 -20.21 -1.39 5.74
CA ASN A 325 -19.68 -2.01 4.51
C ASN A 325 -19.06 -3.41 4.71
N SER A 326 -18.99 -3.91 5.94
CA SER A 326 -18.47 -5.25 6.19
C SER A 326 -19.40 -6.34 5.64
N ILE A 327 -18.80 -7.43 5.19
CA ILE A 327 -19.53 -8.62 4.71
C ILE A 327 -19.09 -9.86 5.49
N PRO A 328 -19.93 -10.89 5.61
CA PRO A 328 -19.51 -12.17 6.19
C PRO A 328 -18.33 -12.78 5.40
N PHE A 329 -17.24 -13.11 6.09
CA PHE A 329 -16.02 -13.65 5.49
C PHE A 329 -16.26 -14.95 4.72
N HIS A 330 -17.22 -15.78 5.17
CA HIS A 330 -17.58 -17.02 4.51
C HIS A 330 -18.17 -16.83 3.10
N LEU A 331 -18.64 -15.62 2.76
CA LEU A 331 -19.17 -15.26 1.44
C LEU A 331 -18.07 -14.85 0.44
N VAL A 332 -16.84 -14.62 0.91
CA VAL A 332 -15.71 -14.31 0.04
C VAL A 332 -15.40 -15.52 -0.86
N LYS A 333 -15.29 -15.25 -2.16
CA LYS A 333 -14.90 -16.27 -3.15
C LYS A 333 -13.42 -16.59 -2.96
N SER A 334 -13.10 -17.88 -2.90
CA SER A 334 -11.71 -18.34 -2.87
C SER A 334 -11.01 -18.05 -4.20
N LEU A 335 -9.70 -17.80 -4.12
CA LEU A 335 -8.81 -17.54 -5.24
C LEU A 335 -8.70 -18.71 -6.24
#